data_AF-A0A966N7F8-F1
#
_entry.id   AF-A0A966N7F8-F1
#
_cell.length_a   1.000
_cell.length_b   1.000
_cell.length_c   1.000
_cell.angle_alpha   90.00
_cell.angle_beta   90.00
_cell.angle_gamma   90.00
#
_symmetry.space_group_name_H-M   'P 1'
#
loop_
_entity.id
_entity.type
_entity.pdbx_description
1 polymer ?
#
loop_
_entity_poly.entity_id
_entity_poly.type
_entity_poly.pdbx_seq_one_letter_code
_entity_poly.pdbx_strand_id
1 'polypeptide(L)'
;MLNSSNSPFILVIGTGGTIAGLTTDSGNGGYQAGQVPIATLLAQIETKFSIKNIQLSNIDSCDMSESLLSKLGLQVRTGLADPKVMGIVITHGTDTMEETATFLELVCGGYS
;
A
#
# COMPACT_ATOMS: atom_id res chain seq x y z
N MET A 1 13.05 30.49 -11.37
CA MET A 1 13.23 29.61 -10.20
C MET A 1 11.89 28.97 -9.90
N LEU A 2 11.69 27.70 -10.26
CA LEU A 2 10.40 27.02 -10.07
C LEU A 2 10.31 26.60 -8.59
N ASN A 3 9.29 27.13 -7.91
CA ASN A 3 8.98 26.87 -6.51
C ASN A 3 8.86 25.35 -6.24
N SER A 4 9.62 24.86 -5.26
CA SER A 4 9.51 23.50 -4.75
C SER A 4 8.22 23.30 -3.92
N SER A 5 7.56 22.14 -4.11
CA SER A 5 6.54 21.48 -3.24
C SER A 5 5.04 21.47 -3.63
N ASN A 6 4.66 21.52 -4.92
CA ASN A 6 3.26 21.31 -5.35
C ASN A 6 3.08 20.38 -6.57
N SER A 7 3.86 19.30 -6.66
CA SER A 7 3.71 18.31 -7.73
C SER A 7 2.65 17.26 -7.38
N PRO A 8 1.75 16.90 -8.31
CA PRO A 8 0.87 15.75 -8.16
C PRO A 8 1.68 14.46 -7.98
N PHE A 9 1.13 13.51 -7.22
CA PHE A 9 1.81 12.24 -6.91
C PHE A 9 0.82 11.08 -6.77
N ILE A 10 1.34 9.85 -6.91
CA ILE A 10 0.64 8.62 -6.56
C ILE A 10 1.04 8.23 -5.14
N LEU A 11 0.04 7.95 -4.29
CA LEU A 11 0.27 7.44 -2.95
C LEU A 11 0.27 5.91 -2.97
N VAL A 12 1.30 5.29 -2.41
CA VAL A 12 1.41 3.83 -2.31
C VAL A 12 1.40 3.42 -0.84
N ILE A 13 0.42 2.62 -0.44
CA ILE A 13 0.26 2.15 0.94
C ILE A 13 0.64 0.68 1.02
N GLY A 14 1.70 0.38 1.76
CA GLY A 14 2.15 -0.98 2.00
C GLY A 14 1.48 -1.60 3.21
N THR A 15 0.77 -2.73 3.03
CA THR A 15 0.19 -3.50 4.14
C THR A 15 0.90 -4.83 4.42
N GLY A 16 1.76 -5.26 3.50
CA GLY A 16 2.46 -6.54 3.54
C GLY A 16 2.02 -7.44 2.40
N GLY A 17 1.85 -8.72 2.69
CA GLY A 17 1.59 -9.75 1.71
C GLY A 17 2.85 -10.25 1.00
N THR A 18 2.65 -11.23 0.12
CA THR A 18 3.75 -11.91 -0.58
C THR A 18 4.49 -10.99 -1.57
N ILE A 19 3.85 -9.92 -2.04
CA ILE A 19 4.55 -8.90 -2.84
C ILE A 19 5.65 -8.17 -2.05
N ALA A 20 5.57 -8.18 -0.71
CA ALA A 20 6.57 -7.62 0.21
C ALA A 20 7.41 -8.71 0.92
N GLY A 21 7.41 -9.95 0.44
CA GLY A 21 8.24 -11.02 0.99
C GLY A 21 9.57 -11.17 0.26
N LEU A 22 10.60 -11.63 0.99
CA LEU A 22 11.87 -12.09 0.40
C LEU A 22 11.75 -13.60 0.13
N THR A 23 12.23 -14.05 -1.04
CA THR A 23 12.67 -15.45 -1.17
C THR A 23 14.07 -15.55 -0.59
N THR A 24 14.25 -16.32 0.49
CA THR A 24 15.60 -16.71 0.90
C THR A 24 15.99 -17.91 0.06
N ASP A 25 16.86 -17.72 -0.94
CA ASP A 25 17.49 -18.80 -1.68
C ASP A 25 18.32 -19.68 -0.73
N SER A 26 17.70 -20.70 -0.13
CA SER A 26 18.36 -21.77 0.63
C SER A 26 17.42 -22.96 0.80
N GLY A 27 17.09 -23.63 -0.31
CA GLY A 27 16.76 -25.07 -0.36
C GLY A 27 15.55 -25.62 0.43
N ASN A 28 14.86 -24.82 1.24
CA ASN A 28 13.68 -25.19 2.00
C ASN A 28 12.67 -24.05 1.90
N GLY A 29 11.44 -24.36 1.46
CA GLY A 29 10.36 -23.42 1.15
C GLY A 29 9.82 -22.58 2.32
N GLY A 30 10.70 -21.88 3.04
CA GLY A 30 10.36 -20.86 4.04
C GLY A 30 10.11 -19.53 3.36
N TYR A 31 8.88 -19.33 2.89
CA TYR A 31 8.43 -18.05 2.41
C TYR A 31 8.04 -17.16 3.61
N GLN A 32 8.65 -15.98 3.77
CA GLN A 32 8.26 -15.03 4.83
C GLN A 32 7.65 -13.77 4.21
N ALA A 33 6.33 -13.65 4.30
CA ALA A 33 5.60 -12.45 3.91
C ALA A 33 6.01 -11.27 4.80
N GLY A 34 6.06 -10.07 4.20
CA GLY A 34 6.21 -8.83 4.93
C GLY A 34 7.58 -8.56 5.56
N GLN A 35 8.65 -8.67 4.79
CA GLN A 35 10.00 -8.22 5.22
C GLN A 35 10.59 -7.10 4.38
N VAL A 36 10.09 -6.88 3.16
CA VAL A 36 10.57 -5.83 2.27
C VAL A 36 9.76 -4.55 2.51
N PRO A 37 10.39 -3.43 2.89
CA PRO A 37 9.71 -2.14 2.92
C PRO A 37 9.22 -1.76 1.52
N ILE A 38 8.03 -1.17 1.42
CA ILE A 38 7.43 -0.75 0.15
C ILE A 38 8.37 0.19 -0.64
N ALA A 39 9.16 1.01 0.05
CA ALA A 39 10.16 1.88 -0.56
C ALA A 39 11.19 1.11 -1.43
N THR A 40 11.56 -0.11 -1.02
CA THR A 40 12.51 -0.96 -1.76
C THR A 40 11.89 -1.49 -3.05
N LEU A 41 10.61 -1.85 -3.03
CA LEU A 41 9.87 -2.27 -4.23
C LEU A 41 9.74 -1.10 -5.22
N LEU A 42 9.45 0.09 -4.70
CA LEU A 42 9.28 1.29 -5.51
C LEU A 42 10.57 1.76 -6.18
N ALA A 43 11.74 1.50 -5.58
CA ALA A 43 13.03 1.86 -6.16
C ALA A 43 13.33 1.15 -7.49
N GLN A 44 12.63 0.05 -7.78
CA GLN A 44 12.78 -0.73 -9.02
C GLN A 44 11.80 -0.29 -10.12
N ILE A 45 10.91 0.66 -9.84
CA ILE A 45 9.86 1.09 -10.77
C ILE A 45 10.27 2.40 -11.42
N GLU A 46 10.42 2.38 -12.74
CA GLU A 46 10.52 3.60 -13.54
C GLU A 46 9.11 4.16 -13.82
N THR A 47 8.85 5.38 -13.36
CA THR A 47 7.56 6.06 -13.59
C THR A 47 7.76 7.55 -13.86
N LYS A 48 6.83 8.13 -14.62
CA LYS A 48 6.77 9.57 -14.88
C LYS A 48 6.11 10.35 -13.73
N PHE A 49 5.46 9.66 -12.80
CA PHE A 49 4.76 10.25 -11.68
C PHE A 49 5.63 10.24 -10.42
N SER A 50 5.55 11.31 -9.63
CA SER A 50 6.12 11.28 -8.28
C SER A 50 5.37 10.23 -7.45
N ILE A 51 6.11 9.39 -6.71
CA ILE A 51 5.53 8.41 -5.80
C ILE A 51 5.84 8.84 -4.37
N LYS A 52 4.81 8.86 -3.52
CA LYS A 52 4.98 8.85 -2.07
C LYS A 52 4.49 7.53 -1.52
N ASN A 53 5.10 7.07 -0.44
CA ASN A 53 4.70 5.81 0.16
C ASN A 53 4.51 5.91 1.67
N ILE A 54 3.64 5.03 2.18
CA ILE A 54 3.38 4.83 3.60
C ILE A 54 3.45 3.32 3.84
N GLN A 55 4.31 2.88 4.77
CA GLN A 55 4.23 1.51 5.28
C GLN A 55 3.24 1.49 6.45
N LEU A 56 2.07 0.92 6.24
CA LEU A 56 1.03 0.82 7.27
C LEU A 56 1.23 -0.40 8.17
N SER A 57 1.56 -1.54 7.56
CA SER A 57 1.81 -2.81 8.23
C SER A 57 2.71 -3.68 7.36
N ASN A 58 3.21 -4.78 7.92
CA ASN A 58 3.98 -5.77 7.17
C ASN A 58 3.60 -7.16 7.67
N ILE A 59 2.41 -7.62 7.28
CA ILE A 59 1.79 -8.85 7.79
C ILE A 59 1.36 -9.77 6.64
N ASP A 60 1.05 -11.03 6.99
CA ASP A 60 0.28 -11.91 6.12
C ASP A 60 -1.15 -11.35 5.97
N SER A 61 -1.76 -11.52 4.79
CA SER A 61 -3.16 -11.13 4.56
C SER A 61 -4.12 -11.78 5.55
N CYS A 62 -3.85 -13.00 5.99
CA CYS A 62 -4.69 -13.72 6.95
C CYS A 62 -4.73 -13.05 8.33
N ASP A 63 -3.72 -12.24 8.66
CA ASP A 63 -3.62 -11.52 9.93
C ASP A 63 -4.25 -10.11 9.88
N MET A 64 -4.92 -9.76 8.78
CA MET A 64 -5.53 -8.45 8.59
C MET A 64 -6.72 -8.24 9.54
N SER A 65 -6.45 -7.62 10.69
CA SER A 65 -7.48 -7.31 11.71
C SER A 65 -8.35 -6.11 11.34
N GLU A 66 -9.55 -6.04 11.92
CA GLU A 66 -10.46 -4.88 11.82
C GLU A 66 -9.78 -3.55 12.19
N SER A 67 -8.87 -3.58 13.17
CA SER A 67 -8.12 -2.39 13.59
C SER A 67 -7.15 -1.89 12.51
N LEU A 68 -6.56 -2.81 11.73
CA LEU A 68 -5.70 -2.48 10.60
C LEU A 68 -6.52 -2.03 9.39
N LEU A 69 -7.65 -2.69 9.11
CA LEU A 69 -8.61 -2.24 8.10
C LEU A 69 -9.09 -0.81 8.38
N SER A 70 -9.45 -0.50 9.61
CA SER A 70 -9.87 0.85 10.02
C SER A 70 -8.76 1.88 9.81
N LYS A 71 -7.51 1.55 10.15
CA LYS A 71 -6.36 2.42 9.90
C LYS A 71 -6.09 2.61 8.41
N LEU A 72 -6.22 1.54 7.61
CA LEU A 72 -6.08 1.59 6.16
C LEU A 72 -7.13 2.50 5.54
N GLY A 73 -8.40 2.34 5.92
CA GLY A 73 -9.49 3.21 5.48
C GLY A 73 -9.25 4.68 5.83
N LEU A 74 -8.72 4.97 7.02
CA LEU A 74 -8.35 6.34 7.41
C LEU A 74 -7.23 6.91 6.51
N GLN A 75 -6.20 6.12 6.21
CA GLN A 75 -5.12 6.56 5.32
C GLN A 75 -5.62 6.81 3.89
N VAL A 76 -6.48 5.93 3.37
CA VAL A 76 -7.11 6.10 2.06
C VAL A 76 -7.93 7.38 2.02
N ARG A 77 -8.83 7.59 2.99
CA ARG A 77 -9.64 8.82 3.08
C ARG A 77 -8.79 10.08 3.19
N THR A 78 -7.70 10.02 3.95
CA THR A 78 -6.76 11.15 4.09
C THR A 78 -6.07 11.45 2.75
N GLY A 79 -5.64 10.40 2.03
CA GLY A 79 -5.07 10.53 0.69
C GLY A 79 -6.08 11.10 -0.32
N LEU A 80 -7.31 10.61 -0.33
CA LEU A 80 -8.39 11.08 -1.22
C LEU A 80 -8.77 12.55 -0.95
N ALA A 81 -8.57 13.04 0.28
CA ALA A 81 -8.82 14.44 0.63
C ALA A 81 -7.67 15.39 0.20
N ASP A 82 -6.49 14.86 -0.16
CA ASP A 82 -5.37 15.67 -0.65
C ASP A 82 -5.50 15.87 -2.18
N PRO A 83 -5.76 17.11 -2.66
CA PRO A 83 -5.91 17.38 -4.08
C PRO A 83 -4.64 17.13 -4.91
N LYS A 84 -3.49 16.86 -4.29
CA LYS A 84 -2.25 16.48 -4.97
C LYS A 84 -2.16 14.96 -5.22
N VAL A 85 -2.97 14.15 -4.55
CA VAL A 85 -3.01 12.70 -4.74
C VAL A 85 -3.81 12.41 -6.00
N MET A 86 -3.12 11.91 -7.03
CA MET A 86 -3.73 11.54 -8.30
C MET A 86 -4.33 10.14 -8.30
N GLY A 87 -3.95 9.33 -7.31
CA GLY A 87 -4.37 7.95 -7.18
C GLY A 87 -3.69 7.28 -5.99
N ILE A 88 -4.31 6.21 -5.50
CA ILE A 88 -3.82 5.42 -4.37
C ILE A 88 -3.64 3.97 -4.84
N VAL A 89 -2.47 3.40 -4.57
CA VAL A 89 -2.16 1.99 -4.78
C VAL A 89 -1.92 1.33 -3.44
N ILE A 90 -2.49 0.15 -3.21
CA ILE A 90 -2.31 -0.59 -1.96
C ILE A 90 -1.63 -1.91 -2.30
N THR A 91 -0.50 -2.21 -1.66
CA THR A 91 0.10 -3.55 -1.75
C THR A 91 -0.42 -4.41 -0.61
N HIS A 92 -0.96 -5.57 -0.95
CA HIS A 92 -1.67 -6.46 -0.04
C HIS A 92 -1.38 -7.92 -0.37
N GLY A 93 -1.54 -8.81 0.62
CA GLY A 93 -1.52 -10.26 0.38
C GLY A 93 -2.79 -10.73 -0.33
N THR A 94 -2.72 -11.85 -1.03
CA THR A 94 -3.80 -12.30 -1.91
C THR A 94 -5.01 -12.87 -1.19
N ASP A 95 -4.82 -13.44 0.01
CA ASP A 95 -5.84 -14.29 0.63
C ASP A 95 -7.07 -13.51 1.10
N THR A 96 -6.90 -12.26 1.53
CA THR A 96 -7.98 -11.40 2.05
C THR A 96 -8.11 -10.08 1.28
N MET A 97 -7.57 -10.06 0.06
CA MET A 97 -7.57 -8.86 -0.78
C MET A 97 -8.99 -8.42 -1.18
N GLU A 98 -9.87 -9.37 -1.46
CA GLU A 98 -11.26 -9.11 -1.86
C GLU A 98 -12.06 -8.46 -0.72
N GLU A 99 -11.90 -8.97 0.50
CA GLU A 99 -12.56 -8.47 1.70
C GLU A 99 -12.06 -7.07 2.05
N THR A 100 -10.74 -6.83 1.97
CA THR A 100 -10.16 -5.50 2.17
C THR A 100 -10.66 -4.52 1.11
N ALA A 101 -10.73 -4.92 -0.17
CA ALA A 101 -11.25 -4.08 -1.24
C ALA A 101 -12.73 -3.73 -1.02
N THR A 102 -13.55 -4.72 -0.67
CA THR A 102 -14.97 -4.54 -0.36
C THR A 102 -15.17 -3.59 0.83
N PHE A 103 -14.38 -3.76 1.89
CA PHE A 103 -14.40 -2.84 3.03
C PHE A 103 -14.10 -1.40 2.61
N LEU A 104 -13.03 -1.19 1.83
CA LEU A 104 -12.63 0.14 1.37
C LEU A 104 -13.67 0.78 0.47
N GLU A 105 -14.30 0.02 -0.42
CA GLU A 105 -15.40 0.52 -1.26
C GLU A 105 -16.55 1.03 -0.39
N LEU A 106 -16.94 0.29 0.65
CA LEU A 106 -18.03 0.69 1.54
C LEU A 106 -17.70 1.95 2.36
N VAL A 107 -16.45 2.11 2.81
CA VAL A 107 -16.07 3.23 3.69
C VAL A 107 -15.49 4.44 2.95
N CYS A 108 -15.07 4.27 1.69
CA CYS A 108 -14.43 5.31 0.88
C CYS A 108 -15.12 5.57 -0.48
N GLY A 109 -16.02 4.70 -0.96
CA GLY A 109 -16.65 4.85 -2.29
C GLY A 109 -17.53 6.10 -2.45
N GLY A 110 -17.94 6.72 -1.34
CA GLY A 110 -18.66 8.00 -1.35
C GLY A 110 -17.83 9.23 -1.77
N TYR A 111 -16.53 9.09 -2.05
CA TYR A 111 -15.64 10.15 -2.54
C TYR A 111 -15.60 10.22 -4.08
N SER A 112 -16.75 10.06 -4.75
CA SER A 112 -16.91 10.22 -6.20
C SER A 112 -17.16 11.66 -6.63
#